data_AF-A0A4U0VPM7-F1
#
_entry.id   AF-A0A4U0VPM7-F1
#
_cell.length_a   1.000
_cell.length_b   1.000
_cell.length_c   1.000
_cell.angle_alpha   90.00
_cell.angle_beta   90.00
_cell.angle_gamma   90.00
#
_symmetry.space_group_name_H-M   'P 1'
#
loop_
_entity.id
_entity.type
_entity.pdbx_description
1 polymer ?
#
loop_
_entity_poly.entity_id
_entity_poly.type
_entity_poly.pdbx_seq_one_letter_code
_entity_poly.pdbx_strand_id
1 'polypeptide(L)'
;MLRIRLRRTILLSAPAVQRRSLWQCATLSSPSPTALLENVQETVAEDAAAAVTVFALSKNVPQQLVSAFRRALAPSGSNTTAIGCLSEILPAAASSTSPLLKDQELFSIALARHRPTRDTERAIPFRSALVGRPNIALGREIKPELQADHDQVDSGLEAFLKGGAWGFGEQTQAEVSTQHPEIAELKNENPSAIRELVVFTADRTQPFLAALSRFSEASTVGMVGTSTPFHSADGSAFTLFYGDETTASGAVGVAVVDASPEHHGTPVALGYGGLAPIGASYEVTSAQGNIVLSLSGQNAARLLLNAVNDLFGTSAANLPAAQRTHEKEKEFYAAVFDSEPKCPLDLCKARIVARIMAGDPSRGAMSVETGEEVKKGSHIVFLHRPDSVSTPNPLRDVTDNQLAFLAVPASNSAPHFSATECPGTGDVSTSQRFLAASENGVVIESGEVGTARPPPRICAIEGTRTTLQ
;
A
#
# COMPACT_ATOMS: atom_id res chain seq x y z
N MET A 1 14.33 30.12 62.40
CA MET A 1 14.22 28.72 61.91
C MET A 1 13.11 28.66 60.88
N LEU A 2 13.45 28.97 59.62
CA LEU A 2 13.47 28.07 58.45
C LEU A 2 12.08 27.61 57.94
N ARG A 3 11.51 28.40 57.01
CA ARG A 3 10.48 27.97 56.07
C ARG A 3 11.17 27.41 54.82
N ILE A 4 11.01 26.13 54.56
CA ILE A 4 11.53 25.44 53.37
C ILE A 4 10.60 25.73 52.19
N ARG A 5 11.11 26.42 51.16
CA ARG A 5 10.45 26.59 49.86
C ARG A 5 10.75 25.37 48.98
N LEU A 6 9.71 24.62 48.64
CA LEU A 6 9.74 23.62 47.56
C LEU A 6 9.93 24.35 46.21
N ARG A 7 11.09 24.17 45.58
CA ARG A 7 11.30 24.53 44.18
C ARG A 7 10.67 23.45 43.30
N ARG A 8 9.62 23.82 42.55
CA ARG A 8 9.14 23.05 41.39
C ARG A 8 10.24 23.07 40.33
N THR A 9 10.81 21.90 40.05
CA THR A 9 11.66 21.68 38.89
C THR A 9 10.76 21.65 37.66
N ILE A 10 10.75 22.74 36.89
CA ILE A 10 10.16 22.77 35.56
C ILE A 10 11.13 22.00 34.66
N LEU A 11 10.78 20.77 34.31
CA LEU A 11 11.39 20.06 33.19
C LEU A 11 11.05 20.85 31.93
N LEU A 12 12.01 21.67 31.48
CA LEU A 12 11.99 22.27 30.16
C LEU A 12 12.04 21.11 29.15
N SER A 13 10.91 20.81 28.53
CA SER A 13 10.87 19.99 27.33
C SER A 13 11.76 20.64 26.29
N ALA A 14 12.78 19.93 25.81
CA ALA A 14 13.53 20.36 24.64
C ALA A 14 12.54 20.64 23.50
N PRO A 15 12.68 21.75 22.76
CA PRO A 15 11.83 21.98 21.59
C PRO A 15 12.06 20.82 20.63
N ALA A 16 11.00 20.10 20.29
CA ALA A 16 11.04 19.13 19.21
C ALA A 16 11.54 19.86 17.96
N VAL A 17 12.72 19.47 17.46
CA VAL A 17 13.24 19.99 16.20
C VAL A 17 12.19 19.60 15.15
N GLN A 18 11.43 20.59 14.68
CA GLN A 18 10.52 20.45 13.56
C GLN A 18 11.37 20.07 12.34
N ARG A 19 11.51 18.77 12.08
CA ARG A 19 12.09 18.28 10.83
C ARG A 19 11.20 18.84 9.72
N ARG A 20 11.79 19.63 8.82
CA ARG A 20 11.08 20.08 7.62
C ARG A 20 10.82 18.83 6.76
N SER A 21 9.56 18.62 6.38
CA SER A 21 9.18 17.55 5.45
C SER A 21 9.75 17.87 4.07
N LEU A 22 10.19 16.83 3.33
CA LEU A 22 10.65 16.99 1.93
C LEU A 22 9.48 17.26 0.96
N TRP A 23 8.27 17.01 1.46
CA TRP A 23 7.03 17.11 0.73
C TRP A 23 6.18 18.23 1.30
N GLN A 24 5.53 18.98 0.42
CA GLN A 24 4.34 19.75 0.77
C GLN A 24 3.13 18.98 0.27
N CYS A 25 2.22 18.63 1.17
CA CYS A 25 1.10 17.76 0.86
C CYS A 25 -0.24 18.47 1.02
N ALA A 26 -1.17 18.20 0.12
CA ALA A 26 -2.55 18.64 0.22
C ALA A 26 -3.49 17.56 -0.32
N THR A 27 -4.57 17.27 0.40
CA THR A 27 -5.70 16.48 -0.10
C THR A 27 -6.90 17.39 -0.17
N LEU A 28 -7.41 17.57 -1.38
CA LEU A 28 -8.61 18.35 -1.67
C LEU A 28 -9.78 17.38 -1.84
N SER A 29 -10.93 17.68 -1.25
CA SER A 29 -12.14 16.90 -1.47
C SER A 29 -13.39 17.77 -1.54
N SER A 30 -14.31 17.42 -2.43
CA SER A 30 -15.53 18.18 -2.72
C SER A 30 -16.63 17.26 -3.25
N PRO A 31 -17.92 17.59 -3.04
CA PRO A 31 -19.02 16.93 -3.74
C PRO A 31 -19.15 17.37 -5.22
N SER A 32 -18.38 18.38 -5.68
CA SER A 32 -18.32 18.79 -7.09
C SER A 32 -16.92 18.57 -7.67
N PRO A 33 -16.77 17.74 -8.72
CA PRO A 33 -15.48 17.52 -9.35
C PRO A 33 -15.02 18.75 -10.16
N THR A 34 -15.94 19.62 -10.58
CA THR A 34 -15.62 20.87 -11.29
C THR A 34 -15.05 21.91 -10.32
N ALA A 35 -15.70 22.10 -9.16
CA ALA A 35 -15.18 23.00 -8.12
C ALA A 35 -13.82 22.53 -7.59
N LEU A 36 -13.64 21.20 -7.51
CA LEU A 36 -12.35 20.59 -7.16
C LEU A 36 -11.26 20.93 -8.20
N LEU A 37 -11.57 20.85 -9.50
CA LEU A 37 -10.63 21.18 -10.57
C LEU A 37 -10.20 22.66 -10.53
N GLU A 38 -11.14 23.58 -10.30
CA GLU A 38 -10.86 25.01 -10.16
C GLU A 38 -9.89 25.26 -8.98
N ASN A 39 -10.16 24.63 -7.83
CA ASN A 39 -9.28 24.74 -6.66
C ASN A 39 -7.89 24.14 -6.89
N VAL A 40 -7.78 23.05 -7.65
CA VAL A 40 -6.47 22.49 -8.04
C VAL A 40 -5.68 23.49 -8.89
N GLN A 41 -6.33 24.14 -9.86
CA GLN A 41 -5.68 25.14 -10.70
C GLN A 41 -5.13 26.31 -9.88
N GLU A 42 -5.92 26.81 -8.92
CA GLU A 42 -5.49 27.86 -7.99
C GLU A 42 -4.30 27.37 -7.13
N THR A 43 -4.43 26.19 -6.52
CA THR A 43 -3.39 25.61 -5.65
C THR A 43 -2.07 25.32 -6.38
N VAL A 44 -2.12 25.01 -7.68
CA VAL A 44 -0.93 24.83 -8.52
C VAL A 44 -0.33 26.18 -8.93
N ALA A 45 -1.17 27.16 -9.26
CA ALA A 45 -0.72 28.49 -9.66
C ALA A 45 0.03 29.21 -8.53
N GLU A 46 -0.40 29.05 -7.28
CA GLU A 46 0.26 29.64 -6.10
C GLU A 46 1.67 29.09 -5.82
N ASP A 47 2.01 27.92 -6.35
CA ASP A 47 3.22 27.17 -5.99
C ASP A 47 3.86 26.49 -7.20
N ALA A 48 4.15 27.30 -8.22
CA ALA A 48 4.71 26.88 -9.49
C ALA A 48 6.19 26.44 -9.44
N ALA A 49 6.82 26.41 -8.26
CA ALA A 49 8.26 26.20 -8.10
C ALA A 49 8.68 24.71 -8.03
N ALA A 50 7.74 23.77 -7.91
CA ALA A 50 8.05 22.36 -7.74
C ALA A 50 8.43 21.68 -9.08
N ALA A 51 9.57 20.99 -9.10
CA ALA A 51 10.03 20.22 -10.25
C ALA A 51 9.21 18.92 -10.46
N VAL A 52 8.71 18.33 -9.37
CA VAL A 52 7.94 17.08 -9.41
C VAL A 52 6.71 17.19 -8.52
N THR A 53 5.56 16.81 -9.07
CA THR A 53 4.29 16.70 -8.34
C THR A 53 3.80 15.27 -8.37
N VAL A 54 3.64 14.67 -7.20
CA VAL A 54 2.98 13.38 -7.01
C VAL A 54 1.49 13.61 -6.78
N PHE A 55 0.63 12.82 -7.41
CA PHE A 55 -0.82 12.92 -7.20
C PHE A 55 -1.53 11.56 -7.15
N ALA A 56 -2.69 11.54 -6.50
CA ALA A 56 -3.63 10.43 -6.54
C ALA A 56 -5.04 11.02 -6.73
N LEU A 57 -5.70 10.67 -7.83
CA LEU A 57 -7.02 11.19 -8.21
C LEU A 57 -8.09 10.11 -7.98
N SER A 58 -9.16 10.42 -7.26
CA SER A 58 -10.21 9.43 -7.00
C SER A 58 -10.84 8.93 -8.30
N LYS A 59 -11.00 7.61 -8.41
CA LYS A 59 -11.47 6.95 -9.65
C LYS A 59 -12.88 7.35 -10.06
N ASN A 60 -13.70 7.82 -9.12
CA ASN A 60 -15.05 8.31 -9.39
C ASN A 60 -15.06 9.68 -10.07
N VAL A 61 -13.94 10.38 -10.23
CA VAL A 61 -13.89 11.62 -11.00
C VAL A 61 -14.34 11.35 -12.45
N PRO A 62 -15.24 12.20 -13.01
CA PRO A 62 -15.72 12.01 -14.37
C PRO A 62 -14.59 11.87 -15.38
N GLN A 63 -14.68 10.84 -16.24
CA GLN A 63 -13.64 10.51 -17.22
C GLN A 63 -13.22 11.73 -18.07
N GLN A 64 -14.19 12.57 -18.46
CA GLN A 64 -13.90 13.78 -19.24
C GLN A 64 -13.01 14.80 -18.52
N LEU A 65 -13.03 14.82 -17.18
CA LEU A 65 -12.27 15.76 -16.36
C LEU A 65 -10.86 15.26 -16.02
N VAL A 66 -10.59 13.95 -16.12
CA VAL A 66 -9.27 13.37 -15.80
C VAL A 66 -8.14 14.06 -16.59
N SER A 67 -8.34 14.29 -17.88
CA SER A 67 -7.37 15.01 -18.73
C SER A 67 -7.22 16.50 -18.34
N ALA A 68 -8.25 17.11 -17.78
CA ALA A 68 -8.22 18.50 -17.32
C ALA A 68 -7.46 18.63 -16.00
N PHE A 69 -7.66 17.69 -15.06
CA PHE A 69 -6.85 17.61 -13.84
C PHE A 69 -5.37 17.43 -14.17
N ARG A 70 -5.02 16.53 -15.08
CA ARG A 70 -3.62 16.33 -15.49
C ARG A 70 -2.97 17.60 -16.04
N ARG A 71 -3.67 18.30 -16.94
CA ARG A 71 -3.20 19.59 -17.49
C ARG A 71 -3.08 20.68 -16.42
N ALA A 72 -3.93 20.65 -15.39
CA ALA A 72 -3.81 21.59 -14.27
C ALA A 72 -2.57 21.31 -13.41
N LEU A 73 -2.17 20.05 -13.24
CA LEU A 73 -1.00 19.66 -12.44
C LEU A 73 0.34 19.88 -13.14
N ALA A 74 0.37 19.76 -14.47
CA ALA A 74 1.53 20.06 -15.30
C ALA A 74 1.09 20.98 -16.45
N PRO A 75 0.95 22.29 -16.21
CA PRO A 75 0.59 23.25 -17.25
C PRO A 75 1.60 23.23 -18.39
N SER A 76 1.13 23.32 -19.64
CA SER A 76 2.01 23.33 -20.81
C SER A 76 3.05 24.44 -20.71
N GLY A 77 4.33 24.07 -20.78
CA GLY A 77 5.46 24.99 -20.64
C GLY A 77 6.06 25.08 -19.24
N SER A 78 5.54 24.35 -18.25
CA SER A 78 6.23 24.15 -16.97
C SER A 78 7.28 23.04 -17.10
N ASN A 79 8.34 23.12 -16.28
CA ASN A 79 9.31 22.04 -16.12
C ASN A 79 8.83 21.00 -15.09
N THR A 80 7.56 21.03 -14.69
CA THR A 80 7.02 20.17 -13.64
C THR A 80 6.58 18.84 -14.23
N THR A 81 7.12 17.74 -13.72
CA THR A 81 6.63 16.40 -14.06
C THR A 81 5.56 15.98 -13.04
N ALA A 82 4.34 15.74 -13.52
CA ALA A 82 3.25 15.19 -12.70
C ALA A 82 3.23 13.65 -12.80
N ILE A 83 3.29 12.97 -11.66
CA ILE A 83 3.27 11.50 -11.58
C ILE A 83 2.16 11.07 -10.63
N GLY A 84 1.42 10.04 -10.99
CA GLY A 84 0.35 9.57 -10.13
C GLY A 84 -0.42 8.40 -10.67
N CYS A 85 -1.57 8.14 -10.06
CA CYS A 85 -2.53 7.16 -10.54
C CYS A 85 -3.97 7.58 -10.23
N LEU A 86 -4.92 6.83 -10.79
CA LEU A 86 -6.26 6.79 -10.22
C LEU A 86 -6.23 5.96 -8.92
N SER A 87 -6.87 6.49 -7.87
CA SER A 87 -6.95 5.90 -6.54
C SER A 87 -8.38 5.56 -6.17
N GLU A 88 -8.55 4.68 -5.20
CA GLU A 88 -9.86 4.35 -4.64
C GLU A 88 -10.45 5.55 -3.87
N ILE A 89 -11.77 5.55 -3.69
CA ILE A 89 -12.50 6.55 -2.92
C ILE A 89 -12.07 6.51 -1.45
N LEU A 90 -11.72 7.67 -0.90
CA LEU A 90 -11.35 7.77 0.51
C LEU A 90 -12.55 7.42 1.40
N PRO A 91 -12.37 6.58 2.44
CA PRO A 91 -13.43 6.29 3.39
C PRO A 91 -13.94 7.56 4.08
N ALA A 92 -15.23 7.63 4.40
CA ALA A 92 -15.79 8.81 5.07
C ALA A 92 -15.11 9.15 6.41
N ALA A 93 -14.53 8.15 7.09
CA ALA A 93 -13.72 8.36 8.31
C ALA A 93 -12.38 9.06 8.05
N ALA A 94 -11.86 8.95 6.82
CA ALA A 94 -10.64 9.60 6.37
C ALA A 94 -10.88 11.03 5.87
N SER A 95 -12.09 11.32 5.38
CA SER A 95 -12.49 12.67 4.97
C SER A 95 -12.82 13.53 6.20
N SER A 96 -12.13 14.65 6.38
CA SER A 96 -12.36 15.60 7.49
C SER A 96 -13.67 16.41 7.36
N THR A 97 -14.63 15.91 6.59
CA THR A 97 -15.84 16.62 6.20
C THR A 97 -16.89 16.61 7.31
N SER A 98 -17.62 17.72 7.41
CA SER A 98 -18.71 17.94 8.36
C SER A 98 -19.73 16.79 8.37
N PRO A 99 -20.31 16.41 9.53
CA PRO A 99 -21.28 15.31 9.66
C PRO A 99 -22.57 15.45 8.81
N LEU A 100 -22.78 16.60 8.16
CA LEU A 100 -23.89 16.89 7.24
C LEU A 100 -23.73 16.27 5.84
N LEU A 101 -22.54 15.79 5.46
CA LEU A 101 -22.24 15.26 4.12
C LEU A 101 -22.14 13.73 4.04
N LYS A 102 -22.58 13.00 5.08
CA LYS A 102 -22.39 11.54 5.19
C LYS A 102 -23.00 10.70 4.05
N ASP A 103 -23.94 11.27 3.30
CA ASP A 103 -24.64 10.58 2.21
C ASP A 103 -24.27 11.11 0.81
N GLN A 104 -23.34 12.06 0.70
CA GLN A 104 -22.90 12.57 -0.61
C GLN A 104 -21.61 11.89 -1.07
N GLU A 105 -21.58 11.51 -2.34
CA GLU A 105 -20.36 11.07 -2.99
C GLU A 105 -19.35 12.22 -3.01
N LEU A 106 -18.12 11.93 -2.57
CA LEU A 106 -17.02 12.88 -2.57
C LEU A 106 -16.02 12.52 -3.65
N PHE A 107 -15.57 13.54 -4.36
CA PHE A 107 -14.44 13.48 -5.28
C PHE A 107 -13.21 14.01 -4.54
N SER A 108 -12.05 13.41 -4.75
CA SER A 108 -10.83 13.82 -4.07
C SER A 108 -9.60 13.73 -4.94
N ILE A 109 -8.61 14.56 -4.62
CA ILE A 109 -7.29 14.53 -5.20
C ILE A 109 -6.26 14.81 -4.10
N ALA A 110 -5.29 13.92 -3.96
CA ALA A 110 -4.13 14.13 -3.12
C ALA A 110 -2.95 14.61 -3.97
N LEU A 111 -2.22 15.60 -3.48
CA LEU A 111 -1.10 16.27 -4.11
C LEU A 111 0.07 16.29 -3.14
N ALA A 112 1.26 15.95 -3.63
CA ALA A 112 2.50 16.07 -2.89
C ALA A 112 3.58 16.65 -3.80
N ARG A 113 4.11 17.82 -3.42
CA ARG A 113 5.15 18.53 -4.17
C ARG A 113 6.47 18.39 -3.45
N HIS A 114 7.49 17.95 -4.20
CA HIS A 114 8.84 17.89 -3.65
C HIS A 114 9.39 19.31 -3.47
N ARG A 115 9.86 19.62 -2.27
CA ARG A 115 10.53 20.88 -1.95
C ARG A 115 11.94 20.58 -1.44
N PRO A 116 12.97 20.72 -2.29
CA PRO A 116 14.34 20.44 -1.88
C PRO A 116 14.70 21.37 -0.72
N THR A 117 15.20 20.78 0.36
CA THR A 117 15.66 21.53 1.53
C THR A 117 17.11 21.97 1.40
N ARG A 118 17.84 21.33 0.49
CA ARG A 118 19.27 21.53 0.19
C ARG A 118 19.50 21.48 -1.31
N ASP A 119 20.54 22.16 -1.77
CA ASP A 119 20.93 22.17 -3.18
C ASP A 119 21.41 20.79 -3.68
N THR A 120 21.80 19.89 -2.78
CA THR A 120 22.20 18.51 -3.10
C THR A 120 21.01 17.56 -3.27
N GLU A 121 19.83 17.99 -2.86
CA GLU A 121 18.61 17.18 -2.85
C GLU A 121 17.88 17.34 -4.19
N ARG A 122 17.57 16.22 -4.85
CA ARG A 122 16.78 16.24 -6.09
C ARG A 122 15.75 15.11 -6.11
N ALA A 123 14.59 15.39 -6.68
CA ALA A 123 13.60 14.39 -7.01
C ALA A 123 13.78 13.93 -8.47
N ILE A 124 13.95 12.63 -8.67
CA ILE A 124 14.06 12.00 -9.98
C ILE A 124 12.72 11.30 -10.26
N PRO A 125 11.89 11.82 -11.17
CA PRO A 125 10.72 11.11 -11.65
C PRO A 125 11.18 9.85 -12.40
N PHE A 126 10.58 8.70 -12.10
CA PHE A 126 10.90 7.48 -12.82
C PHE A 126 9.70 6.68 -13.33
N ARG A 127 9.90 5.95 -14.44
CA ARG A 127 9.00 4.93 -14.98
C ARG A 127 9.72 3.58 -15.04
N SER A 128 8.98 2.52 -14.71
CA SER A 128 9.42 1.13 -14.82
C SER A 128 8.48 0.35 -15.73
N ALA A 129 9.03 -0.26 -16.78
CA ALA A 129 8.32 -1.19 -17.65
C ALA A 129 8.41 -2.65 -17.16
N LEU A 130 8.92 -2.88 -15.95
CA LEU A 130 9.03 -4.21 -15.36
C LEU A 130 7.64 -4.74 -15.03
N VAL A 131 7.25 -5.82 -15.71
CA VAL A 131 5.93 -6.46 -15.54
C VAL A 131 6.15 -7.94 -15.28
N GLY A 132 5.50 -8.45 -14.24
CA GLY A 132 5.52 -9.87 -13.90
C GLY A 132 4.74 -10.74 -14.87
N ARG A 133 4.75 -12.05 -14.59
CA ARG A 133 3.99 -13.01 -15.38
C ARG A 133 2.50 -12.69 -15.32
N PRO A 134 1.76 -12.87 -16.43
CA PRO A 134 0.30 -12.79 -16.40
C PRO A 134 -0.26 -13.78 -15.38
N ASN A 135 -1.38 -13.43 -14.75
CA ASN A 135 -2.10 -14.35 -13.90
C ASN A 135 -2.52 -15.57 -14.73
N ILE A 136 -2.37 -16.77 -14.16
CA ILE A 136 -2.75 -18.00 -14.86
C ILE A 136 -4.28 -18.03 -14.96
N ALA A 137 -4.81 -17.77 -16.14
CA ALA A 137 -6.23 -17.89 -16.42
C ALA A 137 -6.61 -19.36 -16.63
N LEU A 138 -7.34 -19.94 -15.68
CA LEU A 138 -7.94 -21.27 -15.84
C LEU A 138 -9.37 -21.09 -16.38
N GLY A 139 -9.57 -21.18 -17.70
CA GLY A 139 -10.91 -21.12 -18.30
C GLY A 139 -10.97 -20.58 -19.73
N ARG A 140 -12.18 -20.21 -20.18
CA ARG A 140 -12.45 -19.56 -21.47
C ARG A 140 -12.45 -18.05 -21.29
N GLU A 141 -11.28 -17.44 -21.15
CA GLU A 141 -11.19 -15.99 -21.24
C GLU A 141 -11.16 -15.58 -22.73
N ILE A 142 -11.94 -14.56 -23.07
CA ILE A 142 -11.92 -13.95 -24.40
C ILE A 142 -10.68 -13.07 -24.44
N LYS A 143 -9.61 -13.53 -25.11
CA LYS A 143 -8.42 -12.71 -25.37
C LYS A 143 -8.86 -11.42 -26.08
N PRO A 144 -8.59 -10.22 -25.51
CA PRO A 144 -8.67 -9.00 -26.28
C PRO A 144 -7.63 -9.06 -27.40
N GLU A 145 -8.05 -8.86 -28.64
CA GLU A 145 -7.20 -8.96 -29.84
C GLU A 145 -5.99 -7.99 -29.83
N LEU A 146 -5.95 -7.05 -28.88
CA LEU A 146 -4.91 -6.02 -28.73
C LEU A 146 -3.67 -6.46 -27.94
N GLN A 147 -3.65 -7.65 -27.32
CA GLN A 147 -2.51 -8.15 -26.52
C GLN A 147 -1.67 -9.24 -27.20
N ALA A 148 -1.89 -9.50 -28.48
CA ALA A 148 -1.25 -10.61 -29.20
C ALA A 148 0.29 -10.50 -29.32
N ASP A 149 0.87 -9.30 -29.18
CA ASP A 149 2.32 -9.07 -29.34
C ASP A 149 3.14 -9.27 -28.05
N HIS A 150 2.50 -9.48 -26.89
CA HIS A 150 3.21 -9.72 -25.61
C HIS A 150 3.19 -11.20 -25.15
N ASP A 151 2.62 -12.10 -25.94
CA ASP A 151 2.61 -13.54 -25.68
C ASP A 151 3.97 -14.18 -26.05
N GLN A 152 5.04 -13.82 -25.33
CA GLN A 152 6.17 -14.75 -25.21
C GLN A 152 5.70 -15.92 -24.35
N VAL A 153 5.46 -17.06 -25.01
CA VAL A 153 5.15 -18.32 -24.35
C VAL A 153 6.24 -18.59 -23.31
N ASP A 154 5.84 -18.66 -22.04
CA ASP A 154 6.73 -18.88 -20.89
C ASP A 154 7.57 -20.14 -21.14
N SER A 155 8.89 -19.97 -21.27
CA SER A 155 9.83 -21.07 -21.51
C SER A 155 9.76 -22.12 -20.39
N GLY A 156 9.36 -21.71 -19.17
CA GLY A 156 9.11 -22.63 -18.05
C GLY A 156 7.82 -23.45 -18.21
N LEU A 157 6.76 -22.86 -18.80
CA LEU A 157 5.54 -23.59 -19.13
C LEU A 157 5.77 -24.55 -20.30
N GLU A 158 6.53 -24.13 -21.31
CA GLU A 158 6.96 -25.03 -22.39
C GLU A 158 7.83 -26.18 -21.87
N ALA A 159 8.80 -25.89 -20.99
CA ALA A 159 9.64 -26.91 -20.38
C ALA A 159 8.80 -27.92 -19.59
N PHE A 160 7.80 -27.46 -18.83
CA PHE A 160 6.85 -28.31 -18.13
C PHE A 160 6.01 -29.18 -19.09
N LEU A 161 5.42 -28.58 -20.13
CA LEU A 161 4.65 -29.31 -21.14
C LEU A 161 5.51 -30.34 -21.90
N LYS A 162 6.83 -30.12 -21.96
CA LYS A 162 7.83 -31.03 -22.52
C LYS A 162 8.39 -32.03 -21.49
N GLY A 163 7.84 -32.10 -20.28
CA GLY A 163 8.21 -33.09 -19.24
C GLY A 163 9.36 -32.68 -18.32
N GLY A 164 9.73 -31.39 -18.29
CA GLY A 164 10.71 -30.82 -17.37
C GLY A 164 10.21 -30.66 -15.93
N ALA A 165 11.14 -30.48 -14.99
CA ALA A 165 10.82 -30.32 -13.58
C ALA A 165 10.01 -29.03 -13.32
N TRP A 166 8.92 -29.16 -12.56
CA TRP A 166 8.05 -28.06 -12.16
C TRP A 166 8.65 -27.33 -10.96
N GLY A 167 9.17 -26.12 -11.17
CA GLY A 167 9.65 -25.24 -10.11
C GLY A 167 8.83 -23.95 -10.10
N PHE A 168 8.03 -23.73 -9.06
CA PHE A 168 7.54 -22.38 -8.76
C PHE A 168 8.75 -21.52 -8.37
N GLY A 169 9.23 -20.69 -9.29
CA GLY A 169 10.26 -19.68 -9.00
C GLY A 169 11.71 -20.16 -8.99
N GLU A 170 11.99 -21.45 -9.20
CA GLU A 170 13.35 -21.90 -9.53
C GLU A 170 13.53 -21.92 -11.05
N GLN A 171 14.04 -20.82 -11.59
CA GLN A 171 14.70 -20.87 -12.88
C GLN A 171 15.81 -21.94 -12.78
N THR A 172 15.72 -22.97 -13.63
CA THR A 172 16.84 -23.88 -13.85
C THR A 172 18.11 -23.04 -14.06
N GLN A 173 19.14 -23.30 -13.25
CA GLN A 173 20.43 -22.57 -13.15
C GLN A 173 21.18 -22.38 -14.48
N ALA A 174 20.66 -22.84 -15.62
CA ALA A 174 21.33 -22.83 -16.91
C ALA A 174 21.17 -21.54 -17.73
N GLU A 175 20.21 -20.65 -17.42
CA GLU A 175 20.02 -19.38 -18.15
C GLU A 175 19.65 -18.21 -17.22
N VAL A 176 20.27 -18.12 -16.05
CA VAL A 176 20.25 -16.88 -15.26
C VAL A 176 21.20 -15.91 -15.96
N SER A 177 20.67 -15.07 -16.86
CA SER A 177 21.30 -13.77 -17.05
C SER A 177 21.36 -13.12 -15.68
N THR A 178 22.55 -12.92 -15.14
CA THR A 178 22.85 -12.32 -13.84
C THR A 178 22.41 -10.85 -13.69
N GLN A 179 21.50 -10.39 -14.55
CA GLN A 179 20.93 -9.06 -14.50
C GLN A 179 19.67 -9.12 -13.63
N HIS A 180 19.82 -8.70 -12.37
CA HIS A 180 18.67 -8.33 -11.55
C HIS A 180 17.78 -7.35 -12.34
N PRO A 181 16.45 -7.41 -12.21
CA PRO A 181 15.58 -6.43 -12.85
C PRO A 181 15.99 -5.02 -12.38
N GLU A 182 16.26 -4.12 -13.33
CA GLU A 182 16.72 -2.76 -13.05
C GLU A 182 15.69 -1.73 -13.55
N ILE A 183 15.53 -0.64 -12.79
CA ILE A 183 14.76 0.53 -13.21
C ILE A 183 15.69 1.41 -14.04
N ALA A 184 15.46 1.47 -15.36
CA ALA A 184 16.38 2.10 -16.32
C ALA A 184 16.76 3.54 -15.94
N GLU A 185 15.80 4.33 -15.48
CA GLU A 185 15.98 5.74 -15.13
C GLU A 185 16.75 5.95 -13.82
N LEU A 186 16.88 4.91 -12.98
CA LEU A 186 17.66 4.92 -11.73
C LEU A 186 18.98 4.15 -11.83
N LYS A 187 19.32 3.63 -13.01
CA LYS A 187 20.48 2.73 -13.20
C LYS A 187 21.82 3.37 -12.83
N ASN A 188 21.96 4.66 -13.12
CA ASN A 188 23.22 5.40 -12.90
C ASN A 188 23.32 6.00 -11.49
N GLU A 189 22.27 5.88 -10.69
CA GLU A 189 22.25 6.42 -9.33
C GLU A 189 22.87 5.43 -8.35
N ASN A 190 23.59 5.98 -7.37
CA ASN A 190 24.11 5.18 -6.27
C ASN A 190 22.94 4.78 -5.34
N PRO A 191 22.70 3.47 -5.09
CA PRO A 191 21.58 3.04 -4.26
C PRO A 191 21.56 3.67 -2.87
N SER A 192 22.73 3.87 -2.25
CA SER A 192 22.86 4.51 -0.93
C SER A 192 22.59 6.01 -0.93
N ALA A 193 22.52 6.66 -2.09
CA ALA A 193 22.15 8.06 -2.20
C ALA A 193 20.63 8.27 -2.30
N ILE A 194 19.86 7.20 -2.57
CA ILE A 194 18.40 7.26 -2.63
C ILE A 194 17.87 7.20 -1.19
N ARG A 195 17.19 8.25 -0.77
CA ARG A 195 16.64 8.38 0.58
C ARG A 195 15.20 7.89 0.66
N GLU A 196 14.39 8.23 -0.33
CA GLU A 196 12.95 7.96 -0.34
C GLU A 196 12.49 7.53 -1.74
N LEU A 197 11.57 6.57 -1.77
CA LEU A 197 10.91 6.07 -2.97
C LEU A 197 9.40 6.15 -2.76
N VAL A 198 8.74 6.96 -3.58
CA VAL A 198 7.27 7.07 -3.63
C VAL A 198 6.79 6.43 -4.91
N VAL A 199 6.03 5.33 -4.81
CA VAL A 199 5.75 4.47 -5.97
C VAL A 199 4.25 4.20 -6.18
N PHE A 200 3.85 4.16 -7.45
CA PHE A 200 2.54 3.69 -7.90
C PHE A 200 2.77 2.59 -8.91
N THR A 201 2.15 1.44 -8.70
CA THR A 201 2.36 0.27 -9.55
C THR A 201 1.03 -0.31 -10.01
N ALA A 202 0.99 -0.89 -11.21
CA ALA A 202 -0.15 -1.64 -11.71
C ALA A 202 -0.12 -3.07 -11.13
N ASP A 203 -0.76 -4.02 -11.81
CA ASP A 203 -0.66 -5.43 -11.46
C ASP A 203 0.75 -6.01 -11.67
N ARG A 204 0.91 -7.30 -11.28
CA ARG A 204 2.11 -8.11 -11.60
C ARG A 204 3.41 -7.46 -11.13
N THR A 205 3.38 -6.99 -9.88
CA THR A 205 4.39 -6.12 -9.27
C THR A 205 5.73 -6.79 -8.97
N GLN A 206 5.84 -8.12 -9.06
CA GLN A 206 6.99 -8.84 -8.47
C GLN A 206 8.36 -8.47 -9.04
N PRO A 207 8.57 -8.35 -10.36
CA PRO A 207 9.87 -7.90 -10.88
C PRO A 207 10.21 -6.48 -10.46
N PHE A 208 9.21 -5.61 -10.33
CA PHE A 208 9.38 -4.24 -9.85
C PHE A 208 9.78 -4.20 -8.37
N LEU A 209 9.08 -4.94 -7.49
CA LEU A 209 9.42 -5.05 -6.08
C LEU A 209 10.82 -5.65 -5.87
N ALA A 210 11.20 -6.65 -6.68
CA ALA A 210 12.54 -7.20 -6.69
C ALA A 210 13.59 -6.15 -7.11
N ALA A 211 13.29 -5.29 -8.09
CA ALA A 211 14.18 -4.20 -8.48
C ALA A 211 14.35 -3.16 -7.35
N LEU A 212 13.30 -2.89 -6.57
CA LEU A 212 13.37 -1.98 -5.42
C LEU A 212 14.27 -2.49 -4.30
N SER A 213 14.49 -3.81 -4.19
CA SER A 213 15.37 -4.40 -3.17
C SER A 213 16.82 -3.92 -3.24
N ARG A 214 17.26 -3.40 -4.40
CA ARG A 214 18.55 -2.73 -4.57
C ARG A 214 18.69 -1.48 -3.69
N PHE A 215 17.58 -0.84 -3.35
CA PHE A 215 17.52 0.40 -2.57
C PHE A 215 17.11 0.11 -1.13
N SER A 216 17.75 -0.87 -0.48
CA SER A 216 17.40 -1.33 0.88
C SER A 216 17.56 -0.28 1.98
N GLU A 217 18.32 0.80 1.71
CA GLU A 217 18.50 1.93 2.63
C GLU A 217 17.44 3.02 2.45
N ALA A 218 16.76 3.03 1.30
CA ALA A 218 15.73 4.00 0.97
C ALA A 218 14.41 3.64 1.62
N SER A 219 13.71 4.63 2.16
CA SER A 219 12.36 4.45 2.67
C SER A 219 11.36 4.37 1.53
N THR A 220 10.69 3.23 1.39
CA THR A 220 9.78 2.98 0.27
C THR A 220 8.33 3.00 0.72
N VAL A 221 7.52 3.87 0.13
CA VAL A 221 6.06 3.93 0.31
C VAL A 221 5.35 4.04 -1.02
N GLY A 222 4.09 3.63 -1.04
CA GLY A 222 3.32 3.68 -2.28
C GLY A 222 2.06 2.86 -2.22
N MET A 223 1.47 2.65 -3.38
CA MET A 223 0.29 1.81 -3.54
C MET A 223 0.27 1.10 -4.88
N VAL A 224 -0.51 0.02 -4.94
CA VAL A 224 -0.98 -0.52 -6.21
C VAL A 224 -2.13 0.37 -6.68
N GLY A 225 -2.16 0.75 -7.96
CA GLY A 225 -3.25 1.53 -8.53
C GLY A 225 -4.60 0.85 -8.34
N THR A 226 -5.68 1.65 -8.29
CA THR A 226 -7.04 1.10 -8.28
C THR A 226 -7.38 0.50 -9.65
N SER A 227 -8.36 -0.39 -9.66
CA SER A 227 -8.85 -1.06 -10.86
C SER A 227 -9.79 -0.12 -11.62
N THR A 228 -9.45 0.20 -12.86
CA THR A 228 -10.11 1.25 -13.65
C THR A 228 -10.74 0.81 -14.97
N PRO A 229 -11.17 -0.46 -15.20
CA PRO A 229 -11.63 -0.91 -16.52
C PRO A 229 -12.86 -0.16 -17.04
N PHE A 230 -13.65 0.48 -16.15
CA PHE A 230 -14.81 1.29 -16.52
C PHE A 230 -14.62 2.79 -16.26
N HIS A 231 -13.48 3.18 -15.69
CA HIS A 231 -13.17 4.58 -15.33
C HIS A 231 -12.15 5.20 -16.29
N SER A 232 -11.40 4.37 -17.01
CA SER A 232 -10.43 4.78 -18.01
C SER A 232 -11.07 4.87 -19.40
N ALA A 233 -10.58 5.80 -20.22
CA ALA A 233 -11.14 6.03 -21.56
C ALA A 233 -10.90 4.89 -22.55
N ASP A 234 -9.84 4.12 -22.30
CA ASP A 234 -9.37 3.00 -23.10
C ASP A 234 -9.81 1.64 -22.52
N GLY A 235 -10.51 1.63 -21.39
CA GLY A 235 -10.92 0.40 -20.70
C GLY A 235 -9.77 -0.36 -20.05
N SER A 236 -8.61 0.29 -19.89
CA SER A 236 -7.45 -0.28 -19.22
C SER A 236 -7.74 -0.66 -17.77
N ALA A 237 -7.19 -1.79 -17.32
CA ALA A 237 -7.39 -2.33 -15.97
C ALA A 237 -6.81 -1.43 -14.88
N PHE A 238 -5.75 -0.68 -15.18
CA PHE A 238 -5.12 0.30 -14.30
C PHE A 238 -4.83 1.58 -15.07
N THR A 239 -4.68 2.69 -14.35
CA THR A 239 -4.34 3.98 -14.95
C THR A 239 -3.27 4.69 -14.12
N LEU A 240 -2.04 4.66 -14.63
CA LEU A 240 -0.89 5.37 -14.09
C LEU A 240 -0.52 6.53 -15.01
N PHE A 241 0.02 7.60 -14.44
CA PHE A 241 0.39 8.83 -15.14
C PHE A 241 1.87 9.15 -14.94
N TYR A 242 2.56 9.47 -16.02
CA TYR A 242 3.93 9.94 -16.03
C TYR A 242 4.05 11.13 -17.00
N GLY A 243 3.99 12.35 -16.46
CA GLY A 243 3.87 13.57 -17.26
C GLY A 243 2.65 13.50 -18.18
N ASP A 244 2.88 13.64 -19.48
CA ASP A 244 1.85 13.56 -20.52
C ASP A 244 1.48 12.14 -20.92
N GLU A 245 2.23 11.13 -20.46
CA GLU A 245 1.95 9.72 -20.77
C GLU A 245 0.99 9.07 -19.76
N THR A 246 0.12 8.20 -20.27
CA THR A 246 -0.70 7.28 -19.49
C THR A 246 -0.22 5.86 -19.75
N THR A 247 -0.08 5.05 -18.70
CA THR A 247 0.28 3.62 -18.82
C THR A 247 -0.65 2.76 -17.97
N ALA A 248 -1.01 1.59 -18.50
CA ALA A 248 -1.86 0.60 -17.83
C ALA A 248 -1.07 -0.51 -17.13
N SER A 249 0.25 -0.55 -17.33
CA SER A 249 1.13 -1.57 -16.77
C SER A 249 2.46 -0.97 -16.30
N GLY A 250 3.19 -1.75 -15.51
CA GLY A 250 4.46 -1.36 -14.91
C GLY A 250 4.27 -0.50 -13.66
N ALA A 251 5.20 0.42 -13.42
CA ALA A 251 5.16 1.33 -12.29
C ALA A 251 5.67 2.72 -12.66
N VAL A 252 5.23 3.72 -11.91
CA VAL A 252 5.70 5.10 -11.96
C VAL A 252 6.02 5.54 -10.53
N GLY A 253 6.96 6.46 -10.36
CA GLY A 253 7.32 6.90 -9.02
C GLY A 253 8.31 8.04 -9.02
N VAL A 254 8.73 8.42 -7.81
CA VAL A 254 9.71 9.46 -7.57
C VAL A 254 10.77 8.91 -6.62
N ALA A 255 12.03 9.04 -7.00
CA ALA A 255 13.17 8.78 -6.15
C ALA A 255 13.73 10.11 -5.63
N VAL A 256 13.80 10.28 -4.31
CA VAL A 256 14.47 11.44 -3.71
C VAL A 256 15.90 11.06 -3.40
N VAL A 257 16.84 11.78 -4.03
CA VAL A 257 18.28 11.56 -3.89
C VAL A 257 18.88 12.67 -3.04
N ASP A 258 19.65 12.31 -2.02
CA ASP A 258 20.48 13.23 -1.23
C ASP A 258 21.89 12.64 -1.09
N ALA A 259 22.90 13.37 -1.55
CA ALA A 259 24.29 12.91 -1.58
C ALA A 259 25.03 13.07 -0.23
N SER A 260 24.35 13.50 0.82
CA SER A 260 24.99 13.77 2.11
C SER A 260 25.25 12.48 2.94
N PRO A 261 26.41 12.36 3.61
CA PRO A 261 26.85 11.11 4.25
C PRO A 261 26.12 10.72 5.56
N GLU A 262 25.29 11.60 6.12
CA GLU A 262 24.54 11.35 7.37
C GLU A 262 23.13 10.76 7.18
N HIS A 263 22.83 10.17 6.01
CA HIS A 263 21.44 9.92 5.60
C HIS A 263 20.99 8.50 5.92
N HIS A 264 20.10 8.39 6.89
CA HIS A 264 19.24 7.22 7.05
C HIS A 264 17.85 7.58 6.51
N GLY A 265 17.23 6.67 5.75
CA GLY A 265 15.87 6.84 5.22
C GLY A 265 14.89 7.26 6.33
N THR A 266 13.92 8.10 5.98
CA THR A 266 12.92 8.58 6.95
C THR A 266 12.07 7.40 7.43
N PRO A 267 11.87 7.17 8.75
CA PRO A 267 11.13 5.99 9.21
C PRO A 267 9.72 5.93 8.60
N VAL A 268 9.41 4.80 7.98
CA VAL A 268 8.05 4.51 7.49
C VAL A 268 7.22 3.99 8.65
N ALA A 269 6.09 4.64 8.94
CA ALA A 269 5.17 4.14 9.95
C ALA A 269 4.15 3.20 9.31
N LEU A 270 4.05 1.98 9.85
CA LEU A 270 3.16 0.94 9.37
C LEU A 270 2.07 0.67 10.41
N GLY A 271 0.81 0.57 9.97
CA GLY A 271 -0.31 0.17 10.81
C GLY A 271 -1.21 -0.82 10.07
N TYR A 272 -1.74 -1.80 10.79
CA TYR A 272 -2.59 -2.87 10.22
C TYR A 272 -4.06 -2.72 10.63
N GLY A 273 -4.63 -1.51 10.52
CA GLY A 273 -6.10 -1.32 10.61
C GLY A 273 -6.77 -1.78 11.90
N GLY A 274 -6.05 -1.83 13.03
CA GLY A 274 -6.60 -2.27 14.31
C GLY A 274 -6.76 -3.78 14.48
N LEU A 275 -6.03 -4.59 13.70
CA LEU A 275 -5.93 -6.04 13.94
C LEU A 275 -5.46 -6.32 15.38
N ALA A 276 -6.15 -7.25 16.04
CA ALA A 276 -5.90 -7.65 17.42
C ALA A 276 -5.51 -9.14 17.49
N PRO A 277 -4.59 -9.53 18.40
CA PRO A 277 -4.19 -10.91 18.56
C PRO A 277 -5.27 -11.78 19.21
N ILE A 278 -5.30 -13.05 18.80
CA ILE A 278 -6.15 -14.11 19.36
C ILE A 278 -5.25 -15.22 19.88
N GLY A 279 -5.37 -15.53 21.17
CA GLY A 279 -4.61 -16.59 21.80
C GLY A 279 -3.13 -16.26 21.97
N ALA A 280 -2.29 -17.31 22.03
CA ALA A 280 -0.87 -17.21 22.29
C ALA A 280 -0.02 -17.15 21.01
N SER A 281 1.28 -16.87 21.18
CA SER A 281 2.29 -17.09 20.14
C SER A 281 2.66 -18.58 20.07
N TYR A 282 2.80 -19.10 18.85
CA TYR A 282 3.17 -20.50 18.61
C TYR A 282 4.41 -20.60 17.72
N GLU A 283 5.33 -21.51 18.05
CA GLU A 283 6.52 -21.77 17.23
C GLU A 283 6.14 -22.61 16.01
N VAL A 284 6.60 -22.22 14.82
CA VAL A 284 6.45 -23.02 13.60
C VAL A 284 7.38 -24.22 13.67
N THR A 285 6.80 -25.39 13.90
CA THR A 285 7.56 -26.66 13.99
C THR A 285 7.68 -27.37 12.64
N SER A 286 6.71 -27.16 11.74
CA SER A 286 6.74 -27.66 10.37
C SER A 286 5.90 -26.79 9.43
N ALA A 287 6.45 -26.48 8.25
CA ALA A 287 5.80 -25.72 7.20
C ALA A 287 6.41 -26.09 5.83
N GLN A 288 5.67 -25.81 4.76
CA GLN A 288 6.11 -26.00 3.38
C GLN A 288 5.57 -24.85 2.54
N GLY A 289 6.46 -23.95 2.08
CA GLY A 289 6.05 -22.73 1.38
C GLY A 289 5.16 -21.84 2.27
N ASN A 290 3.95 -21.54 1.80
CA ASN A 290 2.94 -20.77 2.53
C ASN A 290 1.98 -21.64 3.38
N ILE A 291 2.22 -22.94 3.45
CA ILE A 291 1.39 -23.90 4.20
C ILE A 291 2.06 -24.25 5.53
N VAL A 292 1.39 -23.93 6.63
CA VAL A 292 1.79 -24.28 7.99
C VAL A 292 1.17 -25.62 8.37
N LEU A 293 2.00 -26.60 8.72
CA LEU A 293 1.56 -27.96 9.05
C LEU A 293 1.43 -28.18 10.56
N SER A 294 2.39 -27.67 11.33
CA SER A 294 2.37 -27.80 12.78
C SER A 294 2.95 -26.59 13.52
N LEU A 295 2.31 -26.26 14.63
CA LEU A 295 2.61 -25.14 15.51
C LEU A 295 2.82 -25.67 16.92
N SER A 296 3.99 -25.44 17.52
CA SER A 296 4.41 -25.94 18.82
C SER A 296 4.16 -27.45 19.01
N GLY A 297 4.42 -28.24 17.96
CA GLY A 297 4.19 -29.69 17.93
C GLY A 297 2.72 -30.12 17.79
N GLN A 298 1.80 -29.18 17.64
CA GLN A 298 0.37 -29.41 17.50
C GLN A 298 -0.14 -29.04 16.10
N ASN A 299 -1.34 -29.52 15.80
CA ASN A 299 -2.05 -29.26 14.55
C ASN A 299 -2.43 -27.78 14.44
N ALA A 300 -1.91 -27.10 13.41
CA ALA A 300 -2.05 -25.65 13.25
C ALA A 300 -3.51 -25.20 13.10
N ALA A 301 -4.28 -25.91 12.27
CA ALA A 301 -5.69 -25.61 12.03
C ALA A 301 -6.56 -25.81 13.29
N ARG A 302 -6.25 -26.79 14.13
CA ARG A 302 -6.93 -26.99 15.43
C ARG A 302 -6.61 -25.88 16.42
N LEU A 303 -5.36 -25.42 16.47
CA LEU A 303 -4.98 -24.30 17.34
C LEU A 303 -5.71 -23.01 16.93
N LEU A 304 -5.80 -22.72 15.63
CA LEU A 304 -6.62 -21.61 15.13
C LEU A 304 -8.09 -21.78 15.54
N LEU A 305 -8.68 -22.97 15.30
CA LEU A 305 -10.07 -23.23 15.63
C LEU A 305 -10.34 -23.05 17.14
N ASN A 306 -9.43 -23.52 18.00
CA ASN A 306 -9.52 -23.32 19.44
C ASN A 306 -9.46 -21.84 19.80
N ALA A 307 -8.52 -21.08 19.24
CA ALA A 307 -8.41 -19.64 19.48
C ALA A 307 -9.68 -18.88 19.04
N VAL A 308 -10.27 -19.26 17.91
CA VAL A 308 -11.53 -18.71 17.42
C VAL A 308 -12.70 -19.07 18.35
N ASN A 309 -12.78 -20.32 18.80
CA ASN A 309 -13.79 -20.77 19.76
C ASN A 309 -13.67 -20.06 21.12
N ASP A 310 -12.44 -19.77 21.56
CA ASP A 310 -12.19 -19.02 22.79
C ASP A 310 -12.63 -17.55 22.64
N LEU A 311 -12.46 -16.97 21.45
CA LEU A 311 -12.83 -15.59 21.15
C LEU A 311 -14.35 -15.37 21.08
N PHE A 312 -15.07 -16.24 20.37
CA PHE A 312 -16.52 -16.11 20.16
C PHE A 312 -17.36 -16.95 21.13
N GLY A 313 -16.71 -17.79 21.93
CA GLY A 313 -17.35 -18.81 22.75
C GLY A 313 -17.74 -20.06 21.93
N THR A 314 -17.68 -21.24 22.55
CA THR A 314 -18.05 -22.54 21.95
C THR A 314 -19.55 -22.67 21.58
N SER A 315 -20.33 -21.60 21.74
CA SER A 315 -21.78 -21.56 21.60
C SER A 315 -22.26 -20.96 20.27
N ALA A 316 -21.47 -21.02 19.20
CA ALA A 316 -21.97 -20.72 17.85
C ALA A 316 -23.24 -21.53 17.50
N ALA A 317 -23.44 -22.70 18.11
CA ALA A 317 -24.68 -23.48 18.00
C ALA A 317 -25.94 -22.79 18.57
N ASN A 318 -25.77 -21.90 19.56
CA ASN A 318 -26.85 -21.17 20.24
C ASN A 318 -27.07 -19.75 19.70
N LEU A 319 -26.25 -19.30 18.74
CA LEU A 319 -26.44 -18.01 18.10
C LEU A 319 -27.53 -18.09 17.01
N PRO A 320 -28.35 -17.03 16.86
CA PRO A 320 -29.23 -16.85 15.71
C PRO A 320 -28.49 -17.11 14.39
N ALA A 321 -29.17 -17.73 13.41
CA ALA A 321 -28.57 -18.13 12.13
C ALA A 321 -27.81 -16.98 11.43
N ALA A 322 -28.31 -15.74 11.52
CA ALA A 322 -27.65 -14.56 10.95
C ALA A 322 -26.30 -14.22 11.62
N GLN A 323 -26.20 -14.36 12.95
CA GLN A 323 -24.93 -14.15 13.67
C GLN A 323 -23.94 -15.28 13.39
N ARG A 324 -24.44 -16.51 13.24
CA ARG A 324 -23.63 -17.68 12.87
C ARG A 324 -23.01 -17.54 11.49
N THR A 325 -23.76 -17.02 10.52
CA THR A 325 -23.25 -16.73 9.18
C THR A 325 -22.22 -15.61 9.23
N HIS A 326 -22.53 -14.52 9.95
CA HIS A 326 -21.61 -13.39 10.10
C HIS A 326 -20.28 -13.78 10.76
N GLU A 327 -20.29 -14.66 11.76
CA GLU A 327 -19.06 -15.20 12.39
C GLU A 327 -18.27 -16.12 11.46
N LYS A 328 -18.96 -16.91 10.63
CA LYS A 328 -18.33 -17.81 9.67
C LYS A 328 -17.65 -17.06 8.52
N GLU A 329 -18.14 -15.86 8.20
CA GLU A 329 -17.60 -14.99 7.15
C GLU A 329 -16.45 -14.11 7.64
N LYS A 330 -16.08 -14.17 8.93
CA LYS A 330 -14.97 -13.37 9.46
C LYS A 330 -13.64 -13.84 8.91
N GLU A 331 -12.86 -12.86 8.49
CA GLU A 331 -11.48 -13.07 8.09
C GLU A 331 -10.56 -13.14 9.31
N PHE A 332 -9.63 -14.08 9.26
CA PHE A 332 -8.55 -14.23 10.23
C PHE A 332 -7.22 -14.02 9.54
N TYR A 333 -6.24 -13.52 10.30
CA TYR A 333 -4.92 -13.20 9.79
C TYR A 333 -3.85 -13.88 10.66
N ALA A 334 -2.65 -14.02 10.12
CA ALA A 334 -1.49 -14.53 10.82
C ALA A 334 -0.35 -13.51 10.73
N ALA A 335 0.21 -13.15 11.87
CA ALA A 335 1.48 -12.44 11.96
C ALA A 335 2.63 -13.42 12.23
N VAL A 336 3.65 -13.40 11.38
CA VAL A 336 4.84 -14.26 11.45
C VAL A 336 6.03 -13.42 11.91
N PHE A 337 6.72 -13.85 12.96
CA PHE A 337 7.89 -13.21 13.55
C PHE A 337 9.11 -14.14 13.48
N ASP A 338 10.31 -13.61 13.28
CA ASP A 338 11.52 -14.44 13.28
C ASP A 338 11.91 -14.97 14.66
N SER A 339 11.49 -14.28 15.72
CA SER A 339 11.67 -14.67 17.12
C SER A 339 10.36 -14.54 17.88
N GLU A 340 10.29 -15.14 19.08
CA GLU A 340 9.12 -15.01 19.94
C GLU A 340 8.80 -13.52 20.20
N PRO A 341 7.59 -13.05 19.84
CA PRO A 341 7.21 -11.65 20.03
C PRO A 341 6.98 -11.33 21.50
N LYS A 342 7.36 -10.12 21.92
CA LYS A 342 7.06 -9.61 23.27
C LYS A 342 5.66 -9.01 23.32
N CYS A 343 5.02 -9.08 24.49
CA CYS A 343 3.75 -8.39 24.76
C CYS A 343 4.01 -7.00 25.38
N PRO A 344 3.29 -5.93 24.96
CA PRO A 344 2.24 -5.91 23.94
C PRO A 344 2.77 -6.15 22.52
N LEU A 345 1.96 -6.81 21.69
CA LEU A 345 2.34 -7.22 20.34
C LEU A 345 2.55 -6.00 19.43
N ASP A 346 3.74 -5.90 18.84
CA ASP A 346 4.09 -4.88 17.86
C ASP A 346 4.12 -5.50 16.45
N LEU A 347 3.04 -5.28 15.69
CA LEU A 347 2.90 -5.83 14.34
C LEU A 347 3.88 -5.24 13.34
N CYS A 348 4.50 -4.08 13.61
CA CYS A 348 5.50 -3.48 12.72
C CYS A 348 6.78 -4.33 12.62
N LYS A 349 7.00 -5.20 13.63
CA LYS A 349 8.12 -6.14 13.70
C LYS A 349 7.79 -7.51 13.12
N ALA A 350 6.55 -7.72 12.69
CA ALA A 350 6.19 -8.95 12.02
C ALA A 350 6.90 -8.99 10.66
N ARG A 351 7.57 -10.11 10.39
CA ARG A 351 8.12 -10.37 9.06
C ARG A 351 6.99 -10.45 8.05
N ILE A 352 5.87 -11.09 8.38
CA ILE A 352 4.69 -11.23 7.50
C ILE A 352 3.43 -10.95 8.31
N VAL A 353 2.49 -10.21 7.74
CA VAL A 353 1.09 -10.18 8.19
C VAL A 353 0.22 -10.47 6.98
N ALA A 354 -0.51 -11.58 7.02
CA ALA A 354 -1.25 -12.07 5.87
C ALA A 354 -2.55 -12.76 6.29
N ARG A 355 -3.52 -12.80 5.37
CA ARG A 355 -4.80 -13.46 5.59
C ARG A 355 -4.63 -14.98 5.63
N ILE A 356 -5.41 -15.65 6.47
CA ILE A 356 -5.48 -17.11 6.49
C ILE A 356 -6.53 -17.53 5.45
N MET A 357 -6.10 -18.25 4.41
CA MET A 357 -6.96 -18.61 3.28
C MET A 357 -7.80 -19.84 3.53
N ALA A 358 -7.20 -20.84 4.17
CA ALA A 358 -7.82 -22.13 4.39
C ALA A 358 -7.16 -22.83 5.56
N GLY A 359 -7.93 -23.65 6.25
CA GLY A 359 -7.44 -24.58 7.26
C GLY A 359 -8.30 -25.82 7.26
N ASP A 360 -7.67 -26.99 7.30
CA ASP A 360 -8.37 -28.26 7.45
C ASP A 360 -8.00 -28.87 8.81
N PRO A 361 -8.88 -28.80 9.82
CA PRO A 361 -8.60 -29.37 11.15
C PRO A 361 -8.33 -30.87 11.15
N SER A 362 -8.82 -31.60 10.13
CA SER A 362 -8.62 -33.04 10.00
C SER A 362 -7.22 -33.37 9.46
N ARG A 363 -6.74 -32.62 8.46
CA ARG A 363 -5.40 -32.76 7.86
C ARG A 363 -4.32 -31.98 8.62
N GLY A 364 -4.74 -30.99 9.39
CA GLY A 364 -3.93 -30.14 10.26
C GLY A 364 -3.16 -29.00 9.62
N ALA A 365 -3.27 -28.86 8.30
CA ALA A 365 -2.63 -27.81 7.55
C ALA A 365 -3.46 -26.52 7.55
N MET A 366 -2.78 -25.39 7.57
CA MET A 366 -3.33 -24.04 7.43
C MET A 366 -2.50 -23.28 6.39
N SER A 367 -3.16 -22.63 5.43
CA SER A 367 -2.52 -21.84 4.37
C SER A 367 -2.63 -20.35 4.66
N VAL A 368 -1.53 -19.63 4.45
CA VAL A 368 -1.46 -18.17 4.59
C VAL A 368 -1.31 -17.52 3.20
N GLU A 369 -1.97 -16.39 2.97
CA GLU A 369 -1.93 -15.62 1.73
C GLU A 369 -0.62 -14.84 1.60
N THR A 370 0.47 -15.55 1.32
CA THR A 370 1.80 -14.94 1.16
C THR A 370 2.59 -15.65 0.08
N GLY A 371 3.40 -14.89 -0.67
CA GLY A 371 4.40 -15.44 -1.58
C GLY A 371 5.72 -15.79 -0.88
N GLU A 372 5.89 -15.39 0.38
CA GLU A 372 7.07 -15.70 1.18
C GLU A 372 6.91 -17.03 1.94
N GLU A 373 8.00 -17.78 2.07
CA GLU A 373 8.01 -19.02 2.84
C GLU A 373 7.86 -18.77 4.35
N VAL A 374 7.02 -19.57 5.00
CA VAL A 374 6.90 -19.61 6.45
C VAL A 374 7.99 -20.53 7.01
N LYS A 375 9.10 -19.94 7.44
CA LYS A 375 10.26 -20.67 7.96
C LYS A 375 9.97 -21.42 9.27
N LYS A 376 10.48 -22.65 9.40
CA LYS A 376 10.55 -23.38 10.68
C LYS A 376 11.37 -22.59 11.71
N GLY A 377 10.92 -22.59 12.96
CA GLY A 377 11.52 -21.84 14.07
C GLY A 377 11.04 -20.38 14.20
N SER A 378 10.31 -19.87 13.20
CA SER A 378 9.56 -18.62 13.32
C SER A 378 8.38 -18.77 14.27
N HIS A 379 7.75 -17.66 14.67
CA HIS A 379 6.61 -17.63 15.58
C HIS A 379 5.39 -17.05 14.87
N ILE A 380 4.22 -17.65 15.09
CA ILE A 380 2.93 -17.18 14.56
C ILE A 380 2.03 -16.73 15.68
N VAL A 381 1.41 -15.56 15.49
CA VAL A 381 0.29 -15.06 16.29
C VAL A 381 -0.92 -14.92 15.39
N PHE A 382 -2.05 -15.53 15.78
CA PHE A 382 -3.32 -15.37 15.07
C PHE A 382 -3.92 -14.01 15.38
N LEU A 383 -4.55 -13.38 14.40
CA LEU A 383 -5.16 -12.05 14.51
C LEU A 383 -6.59 -12.06 13.97
N HIS A 384 -7.41 -11.16 14.47
CA HIS A 384 -8.72 -10.82 13.89
C HIS A 384 -8.94 -9.32 13.88
N ARG A 385 -9.94 -8.88 13.12
CA ARG A 385 -10.50 -7.53 13.23
C ARG A 385 -11.61 -7.54 14.29
N PRO A 386 -11.53 -6.74 15.37
CA PRO A 386 -12.63 -6.62 16.35
C PRO A 386 -13.85 -5.92 15.74
N ASP A 387 -15.07 -6.37 16.10
CA ASP A 387 -16.34 -5.81 15.60
C ASP A 387 -16.69 -4.42 16.19
N SER A 388 -15.93 -3.93 17.17
CA SER A 388 -16.32 -2.76 17.98
C SER A 388 -16.27 -1.43 17.21
N VAL A 389 -17.31 -0.62 17.46
CA VAL A 389 -17.75 0.70 16.93
C VAL A 389 -16.70 1.85 16.90
N SER A 390 -15.43 1.56 17.16
CA SER A 390 -14.33 2.49 16.98
C SER A 390 -13.18 1.78 16.30
N THR A 391 -13.32 1.43 15.02
CA THR A 391 -12.14 1.29 14.16
C THR A 391 -11.34 2.58 14.36
N PRO A 392 -10.13 2.54 14.94
CA PRO A 392 -9.36 3.75 15.15
C PRO A 392 -9.22 4.42 13.80
N ASN A 393 -9.57 5.71 13.72
CA ASN A 393 -9.51 6.44 12.46
C ASN A 393 -8.11 6.18 11.89
N PRO A 394 -8.00 5.53 10.70
CA PRO A 394 -6.71 5.17 10.15
C PRO A 394 -5.86 6.40 9.90
N LEU A 395 -6.40 7.63 9.99
CA LEU A 395 -5.66 8.87 9.83
C LEU A 395 -5.34 9.65 11.12
N ARG A 396 -5.65 9.10 12.30
CA ARG A 396 -5.51 9.82 13.58
C ARG A 396 -4.08 10.31 13.86
N ASP A 397 -3.08 9.55 13.43
CA ASP A 397 -1.66 9.81 13.72
C ASP A 397 -0.91 10.40 12.51
N VAL A 398 -1.60 10.67 11.41
CA VAL A 398 -0.96 11.27 10.23
C VAL A 398 -0.78 12.75 10.53
N THR A 399 0.46 13.22 10.60
CA THR A 399 0.75 14.64 10.78
C THR A 399 0.71 15.37 9.46
N ASP A 400 0.75 16.70 9.53
CA ASP A 400 0.76 17.53 8.34
C ASP A 400 2.03 17.27 7.51
N ASN A 401 1.90 17.40 6.19
CA ASN A 401 2.91 17.12 5.16
C ASN A 401 3.45 15.68 5.09
N GLN A 402 2.73 14.72 5.66
CA GLN A 402 3.04 13.30 5.47
C GLN A 402 2.38 12.74 4.20
N LEU A 403 3.05 11.77 3.57
CA LEU A 403 2.48 10.90 2.56
C LEU A 403 1.84 9.70 3.27
N ALA A 404 0.53 9.48 3.09
CA ALA A 404 -0.17 8.34 3.65
C ALA A 404 -0.93 7.57 2.57
N PHE A 405 -0.71 6.26 2.54
CA PHE A 405 -1.40 5.33 1.65
C PHE A 405 -2.22 4.35 2.48
N LEU A 406 -3.45 4.07 2.05
CA LEU A 406 -4.43 3.22 2.73
C LEU A 406 -4.86 2.05 1.86
N ALA A 407 -4.91 0.86 2.44
CA ALA A 407 -5.60 -0.28 1.87
C ALA A 407 -7.08 -0.24 2.29
N VAL A 408 -8.01 -0.20 1.34
CA VAL A 408 -9.46 -0.07 1.56
C VAL A 408 -10.21 -1.12 0.75
N PRO A 409 -11.48 -1.46 1.05
CA PRO A 409 -12.25 -2.31 0.15
C PRO A 409 -12.57 -1.59 -1.15
N ALA A 410 -12.81 -2.36 -2.22
CA ALA A 410 -13.27 -1.83 -3.50
C ALA A 410 -14.60 -1.07 -3.32
N SER A 411 -14.70 0.14 -3.86
CA SER A 411 -15.95 0.88 -3.84
C SER A 411 -16.92 0.34 -4.91
N ASN A 412 -18.21 0.34 -4.57
CA ASN A 412 -19.30 0.03 -5.50
C ASN A 412 -19.80 1.26 -6.27
N SER A 413 -19.01 2.35 -6.33
CA SER A 413 -19.42 3.54 -7.07
C SER A 413 -19.42 3.24 -8.57
N ALA A 414 -20.46 3.69 -9.25
CA ALA A 414 -20.55 3.59 -10.70
C ALA A 414 -19.61 4.61 -11.34
N PRO A 415 -19.02 4.31 -12.51
CA PRO A 415 -18.20 5.29 -13.22
C PRO A 415 -19.04 6.48 -13.66
N HIS A 416 -18.50 7.68 -13.48
CA HIS A 416 -19.04 8.90 -14.06
C HIS A 416 -18.31 9.18 -15.38
N PHE A 417 -19.05 9.41 -16.46
CA PHE A 417 -18.48 9.71 -17.76
C PHE A 417 -18.43 11.22 -18.01
N SER A 418 -19.45 11.95 -17.53
CA SER A 418 -19.61 13.39 -17.73
C SER A 418 -19.74 14.14 -16.42
N ALA A 419 -19.16 15.33 -16.34
CA ALA A 419 -19.33 16.25 -15.22
C ALA A 419 -20.78 16.72 -15.03
N THR A 420 -21.63 16.60 -16.06
CA THR A 420 -23.07 16.88 -15.95
C THR A 420 -23.83 15.86 -15.11
N GLU A 421 -23.22 14.69 -14.85
CA GLU A 421 -23.76 13.64 -13.97
C GLU A 421 -23.51 13.96 -12.49
N CYS A 422 -22.62 14.92 -12.21
CA CYS A 422 -22.20 15.30 -10.87
C CYS A 422 -22.73 16.70 -10.51
N PRO A 423 -22.77 17.04 -9.20
CA PRO A 423 -23.06 18.40 -8.76
C PRO A 423 -22.11 19.42 -9.40
N GLY A 424 -22.65 20.50 -9.97
CA GLY A 424 -21.85 21.55 -10.59
C GLY A 424 -21.09 22.42 -9.58
N THR A 425 -21.65 22.60 -8.38
CA THR A 425 -21.08 23.42 -7.30
C THR A 425 -20.93 22.63 -6.01
N GLY A 426 -19.94 22.98 -5.20
CA GLY A 426 -19.69 22.31 -3.93
C GLY A 426 -18.52 22.96 -3.19
N ASP A 427 -18.57 22.94 -1.86
CA ASP A 427 -17.46 23.43 -1.04
C ASP A 427 -16.26 22.50 -1.19
N VAL A 428 -15.06 23.07 -1.27
CA VAL A 428 -13.80 22.31 -1.31
C VAL A 428 -13.19 22.33 0.07
N SER A 429 -12.96 21.14 0.62
CA SER A 429 -12.23 20.96 1.88
C SER A 429 -10.77 20.59 1.58
N THR A 430 -9.86 21.21 2.32
CA THR A 430 -8.41 21.00 2.17
C THR A 430 -7.82 20.42 3.45
N SER A 431 -7.06 19.35 3.33
CA SER A 431 -6.25 18.74 4.39
C SER A 431 -4.77 18.83 4.02
N GLN A 432 -3.90 19.25 4.95
CA GLN A 432 -2.45 19.42 4.70
C GLN A 432 -1.68 18.09 4.73
N ARG A 433 -2.20 17.06 4.05
CA ARG A 433 -1.70 15.68 4.06
C ARG A 433 -1.95 15.07 2.70
N PHE A 434 -1.13 14.12 2.29
CA PHE A 434 -1.38 13.35 1.07
C PHE A 434 -2.06 12.05 1.48
N LEU A 435 -3.29 11.85 1.04
CA LEU A 435 -4.10 10.69 1.39
C LEU A 435 -4.53 9.97 0.12
N ALA A 436 -3.96 8.80 -0.14
CA ALA A 436 -4.34 7.97 -1.26
C ALA A 436 -4.83 6.60 -0.78
N ALA A 437 -5.83 6.05 -1.44
CA ALA A 437 -6.41 4.76 -1.11
C ALA A 437 -6.33 3.78 -2.27
N SER A 438 -6.20 2.50 -1.95
CA SER A 438 -6.15 1.40 -2.92
C SER A 438 -6.89 0.19 -2.39
N GLU A 439 -7.68 -0.45 -3.24
CA GLU A 439 -8.24 -1.77 -3.01
C GLU A 439 -7.28 -2.92 -3.33
N ASN A 440 -6.24 -2.64 -4.11
CA ASN A 440 -5.21 -3.61 -4.47
C ASN A 440 -4.03 -3.60 -3.48
N GLY A 441 -4.07 -2.70 -2.50
CA GLY A 441 -3.14 -2.65 -1.37
C GLY A 441 -2.06 -1.59 -1.48
N VAL A 442 -1.26 -1.51 -0.42
CA VAL A 442 -0.20 -0.51 -0.24
C VAL A 442 1.17 -1.17 -0.28
N VAL A 443 2.17 -0.43 -0.79
CA VAL A 443 3.57 -0.87 -0.74
C VAL A 443 4.09 -0.62 0.66
N ILE A 444 4.49 -1.70 1.34
CA ILE A 444 5.04 -1.66 2.68
C ILE A 444 6.50 -2.11 2.64
N GLU A 445 7.30 -1.41 3.42
CA GLU A 445 8.63 -1.84 3.82
C GLU A 445 8.53 -2.30 5.27
N SER A 446 8.95 -3.53 5.57
CA SER A 446 8.94 -4.01 6.95
C SER A 446 10.03 -3.30 7.76
N GLY A 447 9.73 -2.97 9.03
CA GLY A 447 10.68 -2.35 9.94
C GLY A 447 11.94 -3.20 10.13
N GLU A 448 13.02 -2.61 10.65
CA GLU A 448 14.32 -3.28 10.86
C GLU A 448 14.15 -4.67 11.51
N VAL A 449 14.35 -5.73 10.72
CA VAL A 449 14.44 -7.11 11.20
C VAL A 449 15.89 -7.55 11.08
N GLY A 450 16.70 -7.31 12.11
CA GLY A 450 18.11 -7.73 12.15
C GLY A 450 19.01 -7.02 11.13
N THR A 451 20.05 -7.70 10.64
CA THR A 451 21.12 -7.13 9.80
C THR A 451 20.76 -6.95 8.32
N ALA A 452 19.55 -7.33 7.89
CA ALA A 452 19.11 -7.18 6.50
C ALA A 452 17.63 -6.79 6.45
N ARG A 453 17.33 -5.65 5.80
CA ARG A 453 15.96 -5.19 5.57
C ARG A 453 15.28 -6.11 4.55
N PRO A 454 14.09 -6.66 4.83
CA PRO A 454 13.36 -7.45 3.84
C PRO A 454 12.94 -6.58 2.65
N PRO A 455 12.77 -7.16 1.45
CA PRO A 455 12.38 -6.40 0.27
C PRO A 455 10.98 -5.78 0.44
N PRO A 456 10.69 -4.66 -0.25
CA PRO A 456 9.35 -4.08 -0.28
C PRO A 456 8.31 -5.07 -0.79
N ARG A 457 7.08 -4.99 -0.28
CA ARG A 457 5.98 -5.89 -0.66
C ARG A 457 4.63 -5.19 -0.64
N ILE A 458 3.61 -5.84 -1.17
CA ILE A 458 2.23 -5.33 -1.12
C ILE A 458 1.50 -5.89 0.10
N CYS A 459 0.79 -5.02 0.81
CA CYS A 459 -0.19 -5.41 1.82
C CYS A 459 -1.58 -4.91 1.43
N ALA A 460 -2.49 -5.84 1.13
CA ALA A 460 -3.88 -5.57 0.77
C ALA A 460 -4.86 -5.78 1.94
N ILE A 461 -4.35 -5.97 3.16
CA ILE A 461 -5.22 -6.09 4.35
C ILE A 461 -5.95 -4.78 4.57
N GLU A 462 -7.27 -4.82 4.56
CA GLU A 462 -8.12 -3.64 4.79
C GLU A 462 -7.72 -2.88 6.07
N GLY A 463 -7.63 -1.57 5.96
CA GLY A 463 -7.22 -0.66 7.03
C GLY A 463 -5.70 -0.58 7.21
N THR A 464 -4.91 -1.31 6.43
CA THR A 464 -3.45 -1.13 6.42
C THR A 464 -3.12 0.29 5.99
N ARG A 465 -2.20 0.93 6.72
CA ARG A 465 -1.67 2.26 6.42
C ARG A 465 -0.16 2.21 6.41
N THR A 466 0.43 2.85 5.41
CA THR A 466 1.85 3.22 5.41
C THR A 466 1.99 4.74 5.36
N THR A 467 2.88 5.32 6.15
CA THR A 467 3.16 6.77 6.12
C THR A 467 4.64 7.09 6.06
N LEU A 468 4.98 8.14 5.31
CA LEU A 468 6.32 8.71 5.19
C LEU A 468 6.29 10.17 5.67
N GLN A 469 7.29 10.56 6.48
CA GLN A 469 7.38 11.89 7.11
C GLN A 469 8.13 12.94 6.30
#